data_AF-A0A1M4ZE10-F1
#
_entry.id   AF-A0A1M4ZE10-F1
#
_cell.length_a   1.000
_cell.length_b   1.000
_cell.length_c   1.000
_cell.angle_alpha   90.00
_cell.angle_beta   90.00
_cell.angle_gamma   90.00
#
_symmetry.space_group_name_H-M   'P 1'
#
loop_
_entity.id
_entity.type
_entity.pdbx_description
1 polymer ?
#
loop_
_entity_poly.entity_id
_entity_poly.type
_entity_poly.pdbx_seq_one_letter_code
_entity_poly.pdbx_strand_id
1 'polypeptide(L)'
;MAFSYKTPGVYLEEIVKLPPSVASVETAIPCFFGVTKKAVELKDDDLTGLSKKIYSLADFELYYGTPDVAKASVLVRLNMAAEASLSSAYVNNLYYAVKHYFDNGGGPCYVHSIGDLDRTGVDADTYKNALAKLDLDDEVTLLVLPDLAGMADKDKVYDVYNIALLKAAALQDKFVVVDVLPEKAGGKVSAEASKTAFRNRISNNGDVIKYGAAYFPHLETTYSYDFATADIKMTFSEDVIAANESAKLLNNFNYKTAKTIFTIQTVLQFLSDDYFKNIPTETYTGTISDINSKRNGLLPLFTAAEQQALLDNTKALTDQLKVQADAAIAAAKTKFDYVDTGAKEWEHLQTQLQKKITDTFAALDGALKTDLGTKGVDATSFATLNTTFLSKIPSFFNSVFEARLKEAFLSIPLLLPSSPAIAGVYAAVDRSRGVWKAPANVSLNAVKKPEVPLSDLEQQDFNVDAENGKSINCIRQFTGRGNLVWGARTLAGNNNEWKYVNVRRFFSMVEESCQNATRQFVFEPNDANTWVRVKGMIDNYLTNLWRAGALQGAKPEHAFYTAVGLNQTMTQDDMLNGLMIVEIGLAVVRPAEFIILRFSHKLAVS
;
A
#
# COMPACT_ATOMS: atom_id res chain seq x y z
N MET A 1 51.87 18.85 -31.19
CA MET A 1 52.86 19.72 -31.87
C MET A 1 54.12 19.74 -31.04
N ALA A 2 55.28 19.41 -31.61
CA ALA A 2 56.55 19.61 -30.91
C ALA A 2 56.83 21.11 -30.84
N PHE A 3 57.00 21.66 -29.63
CA PHE A 3 57.34 23.07 -29.47
C PHE A 3 58.75 23.33 -30.03
N SER A 4 58.85 24.29 -30.95
CA SER A 4 60.13 24.80 -31.41
C SER A 4 60.62 25.83 -30.40
N TYR A 5 61.53 25.45 -29.50
CA TYR A 5 62.16 26.39 -28.58
C TYR A 5 63.10 27.31 -29.37
N LYS A 6 62.79 28.60 -29.40
CA LYS A 6 63.51 29.62 -30.20
C LYS A 6 64.49 30.48 -29.40
N THR A 7 64.57 30.28 -28.09
CA THR A 7 65.47 31.04 -27.21
C THR A 7 66.16 30.12 -26.20
N PRO A 8 67.37 30.45 -25.72
CA PRO A 8 67.97 29.75 -24.59
C PRO A 8 67.21 30.10 -23.30
N GLY A 9 66.70 29.11 -22.57
CA GLY A 9 65.97 29.29 -21.32
C GLY A 9 65.59 27.96 -20.65
N VAL A 10 65.07 28.02 -19.42
CA VAL A 10 64.47 26.87 -18.73
C VAL A 10 62.98 26.87 -19.04
N TYR A 11 62.48 25.79 -19.63
CA TYR A 11 61.07 25.63 -19.97
C TYR A 11 60.45 24.61 -19.02
N LEU A 12 59.29 24.95 -18.47
CA LEU A 12 58.45 24.05 -17.71
C LEU A 12 57.29 23.62 -18.63
N GLU A 13 57.20 22.33 -18.90
CA GLU A 13 56.06 21.75 -19.60
C GLU A 13 55.30 20.82 -18.66
N GLU A 14 54.01 21.07 -18.52
CA GLU A 14 53.12 20.20 -17.79
C GLU A 14 52.51 19.19 -18.77
N ILE A 15 53.15 18.02 -18.86
CA ILE A 15 52.64 16.91 -19.66
C ILE A 15 51.69 16.09 -18.79
N VAL A 16 50.39 16.23 -19.02
CA VAL A 16 49.38 15.36 -18.37
C VAL A 16 49.55 13.95 -18.90
N LYS A 17 50.20 13.08 -18.10
CA LYS A 17 50.44 11.67 -18.43
C LYS A 17 49.40 10.71 -17.83
N LEU A 18 48.58 11.19 -16.91
CA LEU A 18 47.56 10.35 -16.29
C LEU A 18 46.42 10.11 -17.29
N PRO A 19 46.10 8.85 -17.63
CA PRO A 19 44.95 8.57 -18.46
C PRO A 19 43.67 8.97 -17.69
N PRO A 20 42.61 9.41 -18.39
CA PRO A 20 41.31 9.58 -17.78
C PRO A 20 40.83 8.27 -17.14
N SER A 21 39.98 8.37 -16.12
CA SER A 21 39.43 7.20 -15.42
C SER A 21 37.96 6.99 -15.74
N VAL A 22 37.54 5.73 -15.84
CA VAL A 22 36.12 5.38 -15.81
C VAL A 22 35.65 5.35 -14.36
N ALA A 23 34.61 6.13 -14.05
CA ALA A 23 33.87 5.99 -12.81
C ALA A 23 32.77 4.95 -12.98
N SER A 24 32.58 4.07 -12.00
CA SER A 24 31.41 3.20 -11.98
C SER A 24 30.16 4.03 -11.73
N VAL A 25 29.14 3.81 -12.55
CA VAL A 25 27.80 4.38 -12.32
C VAL A 25 27.12 3.72 -11.12
N GLU A 26 26.12 4.41 -10.58
CA GLU A 26 25.28 3.87 -9.53
C GLU A 26 24.54 2.62 -9.99
N THR A 27 24.21 1.74 -9.04
CA THR A 27 23.57 0.45 -9.35
C THR A 27 22.37 0.24 -8.44
N ALA A 28 21.32 -0.39 -8.97
CA ALA A 28 20.09 -0.70 -8.22
C ALA A 28 19.40 0.51 -7.57
N ILE A 29 19.34 1.63 -8.29
CA ILE A 29 18.45 2.75 -7.96
C ILE A 29 17.11 2.51 -8.68
N PRO A 30 16.03 2.15 -7.95
CA PRO A 30 14.73 1.92 -8.56
C PRO A 30 13.93 3.20 -8.71
N CYS A 31 13.11 3.25 -9.75
CA CYS A 31 11.96 4.13 -9.83
C CYS A 31 10.67 3.34 -9.60
N PHE A 32 9.94 3.71 -8.55
CA PHE A 32 8.65 3.15 -8.20
C PHE A 32 7.53 3.90 -8.89
N PHE A 33 6.71 3.18 -9.64
CA PHE A 33 5.51 3.71 -10.30
C PHE A 33 4.27 3.28 -9.52
N GLY A 34 3.43 4.25 -9.17
CA GLY A 34 2.19 3.96 -8.45
C GLY A 34 1.42 5.21 -8.11
N VAL A 35 0.23 5.01 -7.56
CA VAL A 35 -0.65 6.09 -7.13
C VAL A 35 -0.26 6.56 -5.73
N THR A 36 -0.42 7.85 -5.48
CA THR A 36 0.03 8.52 -4.25
C THR A 36 -1.11 9.31 -3.64
N LYS A 37 -1.12 9.48 -2.31
CA LYS A 37 -2.16 10.27 -1.63
C LYS A 37 -2.16 11.75 -2.04
N LYS A 38 -0.96 12.26 -2.27
CA LYS A 38 -0.68 13.60 -2.77
C LYS A 38 0.59 13.53 -3.61
N ALA A 39 0.92 14.58 -4.33
CA ALA A 39 2.19 14.69 -5.05
C ALA A 39 2.65 16.15 -5.00
N VAL A 40 3.29 16.55 -3.89
CA VAL A 40 3.55 17.96 -3.57
C VAL A 40 4.99 18.18 -3.11
N GLU A 41 5.73 19.06 -3.78
CA GLU A 41 7.00 19.62 -3.31
C GLU A 41 6.85 21.09 -2.91
N LEU A 42 6.39 21.94 -3.83
CA LEU A 42 6.20 23.38 -3.63
C LEU A 42 4.74 23.79 -3.75
N LYS A 43 3.99 23.14 -4.65
CA LYS A 43 2.58 23.42 -4.92
C LYS A 43 1.80 22.12 -5.08
N ASP A 44 0.53 22.13 -4.73
CA ASP A 44 -0.37 21.01 -4.96
C ASP A 44 -0.25 20.44 -6.39
N ASP A 45 -0.09 19.12 -6.47
CA ASP A 45 0.06 18.27 -7.66
C ASP A 45 1.27 18.53 -8.56
N ASP A 46 2.25 19.31 -8.13
CA ASP A 46 3.44 19.64 -8.92
C ASP A 46 4.35 18.44 -9.22
N LEU A 47 4.33 17.40 -8.38
CA LEU A 47 5.07 16.15 -8.61
C LEU A 47 4.29 15.10 -9.42
N THR A 48 3.05 15.37 -9.81
CA THR A 48 2.24 14.40 -10.58
C THR A 48 2.83 14.20 -11.98
N GLY A 49 3.15 12.96 -12.32
CA GLY A 49 3.80 12.62 -13.59
C GLY A 49 5.27 13.00 -13.68
N LEU A 50 5.89 13.40 -12.56
CA LEU A 50 7.32 13.66 -12.44
C LEU A 50 7.95 12.66 -11.46
N SER A 51 9.19 12.28 -11.75
CA SER A 51 9.98 11.42 -10.87
C SER A 51 10.75 12.26 -9.86
N LYS A 52 10.58 12.00 -8.57
CA LYS A 52 11.35 12.66 -7.49
C LYS A 52 12.23 11.65 -6.77
N LYS A 53 13.49 12.02 -6.53
CA LYS A 53 14.40 11.27 -5.67
C LYS A 53 14.03 11.45 -4.20
N ILE A 54 13.93 10.35 -3.49
CA ILE A 54 13.73 10.28 -2.04
C ILE A 54 14.85 9.47 -1.39
N TYR A 55 15.20 9.81 -0.15
CA TYR A 55 16.28 9.14 0.58
C TYR A 55 15.76 8.25 1.71
N SER A 56 14.51 8.47 2.13
CA SER A 56 13.88 7.76 3.24
C SER A 56 12.38 7.63 3.06
N LEU A 57 11.75 6.78 3.89
CA LEU A 57 10.29 6.71 3.97
C LEU A 57 9.68 8.02 4.49
N ALA A 58 10.40 8.77 5.35
CA ALA A 58 9.92 10.07 5.84
C ALA A 58 9.80 11.09 4.70
N ASP A 59 10.72 11.05 3.73
CA ASP A 59 10.61 11.87 2.52
C ASP A 59 9.40 11.46 1.68
N PHE A 60 9.11 10.16 1.60
CA PHE A 60 7.91 9.67 0.93
C PHE A 60 6.65 10.23 1.58
N GLU A 61 6.53 10.18 2.91
CA GLU A 61 5.40 10.75 3.62
C GLU A 61 5.27 12.26 3.42
N LEU A 62 6.41 12.96 3.39
CA LEU A 62 6.47 14.40 3.16
C LEU A 62 5.90 14.77 1.79
N TYR A 63 6.36 14.13 0.72
CA TYR A 63 5.99 14.50 -0.66
C TYR A 63 4.71 13.81 -1.16
N TYR A 64 4.49 12.55 -0.76
CA TYR A 64 3.46 11.67 -1.32
C TYR A 64 2.37 11.23 -0.33
N GLY A 65 2.60 11.44 0.97
CA GLY A 65 1.62 11.20 2.03
C GLY A 65 1.65 9.79 2.64
N THR A 66 0.68 9.56 3.51
CA THR A 66 0.47 8.29 4.26
C THR A 66 -0.21 7.23 3.39
N PRO A 67 -0.22 5.95 3.81
CA PRO A 67 -0.98 4.92 3.10
C PRO A 67 -2.47 5.27 3.01
N ASP A 68 -3.12 4.66 2.03
CA ASP A 68 -4.56 4.70 1.90
C ASP A 68 -5.24 3.96 3.05
N VAL A 69 -6.42 4.42 3.41
CA VAL A 69 -7.21 3.83 4.48
C VAL A 69 -8.00 2.66 3.91
N ALA A 70 -7.68 1.46 4.38
CA ALA A 70 -8.35 0.25 3.91
C ALA A 70 -9.81 0.23 4.34
N LYS A 71 -10.70 -0.05 3.38
CA LYS A 71 -12.11 -0.30 3.65
C LYS A 71 -12.30 -1.79 3.90
N ALA A 72 -12.99 -2.15 4.98
CA ALA A 72 -13.14 -3.54 5.39
C ALA A 72 -14.52 -3.82 5.98
N SER A 73 -14.92 -5.09 5.89
CA SER A 73 -16.11 -5.63 6.52
C SER A 73 -15.70 -6.66 7.56
N VAL A 74 -16.41 -6.71 8.68
CA VAL A 74 -16.19 -7.72 9.72
C VAL A 74 -17.44 -8.55 9.90
N LEU A 75 -17.30 -9.86 9.74
CA LEU A 75 -18.30 -10.84 10.08
C LEU A 75 -18.07 -11.36 11.49
N VAL A 76 -19.04 -11.14 12.37
CA VAL A 76 -19.02 -11.66 13.75
C VAL A 76 -19.90 -12.92 13.83
N ARG A 77 -19.31 -13.99 14.36
CA ARG A 77 -19.95 -15.30 14.59
C ARG A 77 -20.06 -15.62 16.08
N LEU A 78 -21.00 -16.48 16.46
CA LEU A 78 -21.16 -16.90 17.84
C LEU A 78 -20.04 -17.89 18.20
N ASN A 79 -19.38 -17.69 19.35
CA ASN A 79 -18.33 -18.56 19.87
C ASN A 79 -17.15 -18.83 18.91
N MET A 80 -16.96 -17.99 17.90
CA MET A 80 -15.82 -18.03 16.97
C MET A 80 -15.13 -16.66 16.93
N ALA A 81 -13.90 -16.63 16.41
CA ALA A 81 -13.22 -15.38 16.12
C ALA A 81 -14.00 -14.60 15.04
N ALA A 82 -13.99 -13.28 15.15
CA ALA A 82 -14.53 -12.43 14.10
C ALA A 82 -13.65 -12.51 12.85
N GLU A 83 -14.27 -12.60 11.68
CA GLU A 83 -13.60 -12.70 10.39
C GLU A 83 -13.67 -11.34 9.70
N ALA A 84 -12.52 -10.69 9.49
CA ALA A 84 -12.46 -9.45 8.74
C ALA A 84 -12.01 -9.72 7.30
N SER A 85 -12.60 -8.99 6.35
CA SER A 85 -12.21 -9.01 4.94
C SER A 85 -12.19 -7.60 4.37
N LEU A 86 -11.31 -7.35 3.41
CA LEU A 86 -11.28 -6.07 2.70
C LEU A 86 -12.54 -5.94 1.84
N SER A 87 -13.19 -4.77 1.86
CA SER A 87 -14.38 -4.48 1.05
C SER A 87 -14.05 -3.99 -0.36
N SER A 88 -12.83 -3.48 -0.56
CA SER A 88 -12.20 -3.30 -1.86
C SER A 88 -11.13 -4.37 -2.04
N ALA A 89 -11.06 -4.99 -3.21
CA ALA A 89 -10.00 -5.96 -3.52
C ALA A 89 -8.61 -5.32 -3.55
N TYR A 90 -8.52 -3.99 -3.64
CA TYR A 90 -7.26 -3.29 -3.70
C TYR A 90 -7.20 -2.09 -2.76
N VAL A 91 -6.11 -2.06 -1.99
CA VAL A 91 -5.61 -0.90 -1.24
C VAL A 91 -4.33 -0.50 -1.95
N ASN A 92 -4.19 0.78 -2.27
CA ASN A 92 -3.01 1.28 -2.98
C ASN A 92 -1.73 0.96 -2.17
N ASN A 93 -0.84 0.20 -2.79
CA ASN A 93 0.26 -0.48 -2.09
C ASN A 93 1.60 0.24 -2.24
N LEU A 94 1.68 1.31 -3.04
CA LEU A 94 2.94 2.03 -3.27
C LEU A 94 3.65 2.43 -1.96
N TYR A 95 2.92 2.97 -0.98
CA TYR A 95 3.50 3.32 0.33
C TYR A 95 4.15 2.09 1.01
N TYR A 96 3.42 0.99 1.10
CA TYR A 96 3.90 -0.25 1.72
C TYR A 96 5.02 -0.90 0.90
N ALA A 97 4.98 -0.78 -0.42
CA ALA A 97 6.03 -1.25 -1.33
C ALA A 97 7.34 -0.48 -1.12
N VAL A 98 7.29 0.85 -1.07
CA VAL A 98 8.47 1.69 -0.80
C VAL A 98 9.01 1.42 0.61
N LYS A 99 8.13 1.26 1.61
CA LYS A 99 8.53 0.81 2.94
C LYS A 99 9.23 -0.56 2.90
N HIS A 100 8.69 -1.52 2.15
CA HIS A 100 9.27 -2.86 2.03
C HIS A 100 10.62 -2.87 1.33
N TYR A 101 10.82 -1.97 0.37
CA TYR A 101 12.11 -1.73 -0.27
C TYR A 101 13.17 -1.26 0.74
N PHE A 102 12.87 -0.23 1.54
CA PHE A 102 13.78 0.26 2.57
C PHE A 102 14.07 -0.80 3.65
N ASP A 103 13.04 -1.52 4.11
CA ASP A 103 13.18 -2.58 5.12
C ASP A 103 14.06 -3.76 4.63
N ASN A 104 14.22 -3.94 3.31
CA ASN A 104 15.11 -4.95 2.70
C ASN A 104 16.48 -4.39 2.27
N GLY A 105 16.89 -3.23 2.77
CA GLY A 105 18.22 -2.66 2.55
C GLY A 105 18.32 -1.72 1.34
N GLY A 106 17.17 -1.25 0.85
CA GLY A 106 17.06 -0.20 -0.16
C GLY A 106 17.86 1.06 0.19
N GLY A 107 18.34 1.75 -0.85
CA GLY A 107 19.01 3.05 -0.74
C GLY A 107 18.10 4.18 -1.24
N PRO A 108 18.66 5.31 -1.68
CA PRO A 108 17.89 6.34 -2.36
C PRO A 108 17.14 5.75 -3.57
N CYS A 109 15.89 6.14 -3.76
CA CYS A 109 15.07 5.70 -4.87
C CYS A 109 14.26 6.85 -5.46
N TYR A 110 13.69 6.61 -6.63
CA TYR A 110 12.78 7.53 -7.28
C TYR A 110 11.35 7.06 -7.10
N VAL A 111 10.44 8.02 -6.99
CA VAL A 111 9.00 7.77 -7.02
C VAL A 111 8.42 8.59 -8.15
N HIS A 112 7.65 7.92 -9.01
CA HIS A 112 6.91 8.53 -10.09
C HIS A 112 5.43 8.38 -9.77
N SER A 113 4.81 9.48 -9.32
CA SER A 113 3.37 9.50 -9.07
C SER A 113 2.63 9.49 -10.39
N ILE A 114 1.76 8.50 -10.59
CA ILE A 114 0.91 8.42 -11.77
C ILE A 114 -0.48 9.00 -11.55
N GLY A 115 -0.76 9.55 -10.35
CA GLY A 115 -2.05 10.14 -9.98
C GLY A 115 -2.43 9.90 -8.51
N ASP A 116 -3.62 10.36 -8.14
CA ASP A 116 -4.17 10.29 -6.78
C ASP A 116 -4.84 8.94 -6.44
N LEU A 117 -5.17 8.77 -5.15
CA LEU A 117 -5.86 7.58 -4.61
C LEU A 117 -7.36 7.53 -4.92
N ASP A 118 -7.97 8.66 -5.31
CA ASP A 118 -9.41 8.77 -5.59
C ASP A 118 -9.76 8.30 -7.02
N ARG A 119 -8.75 8.06 -7.86
CA ARG A 119 -8.92 7.47 -9.18
C ARG A 119 -9.59 6.10 -9.10
N THR A 120 -10.77 6.01 -9.69
CA THR A 120 -11.47 4.75 -9.97
C THR A 120 -10.70 3.94 -11.01
N GLY A 121 -9.69 3.21 -10.54
CA GLY A 121 -8.91 2.29 -11.35
C GLY A 121 -7.60 2.90 -11.84
N VAL A 122 -6.55 2.11 -11.66
CA VAL A 122 -5.30 2.27 -12.37
C VAL A 122 -5.56 1.92 -13.84
N ASP A 123 -5.56 2.90 -14.74
CA ASP A 123 -5.69 2.61 -16.17
C ASP A 123 -4.32 2.40 -16.82
N ALA A 124 -4.24 1.37 -17.68
CA ALA A 124 -3.00 0.96 -18.32
C ALA A 124 -2.39 2.08 -19.17
N ASP A 125 -3.20 2.93 -19.80
CA ASP A 125 -2.68 3.99 -20.65
C ASP A 125 -1.98 5.08 -19.84
N THR A 126 -2.35 5.27 -18.57
CA THR A 126 -1.61 6.17 -17.66
C THR A 126 -0.21 5.64 -17.42
N TYR A 127 -0.06 4.34 -17.14
CA TYR A 127 1.24 3.70 -17.03
C TYR A 127 2.05 3.78 -18.31
N LYS A 128 1.42 3.52 -19.47
CA LYS A 128 2.10 3.62 -20.77
C LYS A 128 2.60 5.04 -21.03
N ASN A 129 1.81 6.05 -20.70
CA ASN A 129 2.19 7.45 -20.85
C ASN A 129 3.31 7.83 -19.89
N ALA A 130 3.26 7.39 -18.64
CA ALA A 130 4.35 7.55 -17.67
C ALA A 130 5.64 6.85 -18.18
N LEU A 131 5.50 5.66 -18.75
CA LEU A 131 6.61 4.88 -19.31
C LEU A 131 7.17 5.48 -20.61
N ALA A 132 6.35 6.17 -21.39
CA ALA A 132 6.76 6.87 -22.61
C ALA A 132 7.50 8.17 -22.26
N LYS A 133 6.99 8.90 -21.26
CA LYS A 133 7.60 10.10 -20.67
C LYS A 133 8.67 9.78 -19.62
N LEU A 134 9.25 8.58 -19.66
CA LEU A 134 10.49 8.24 -18.95
C LEU A 134 11.60 9.13 -19.55
N ASP A 135 11.68 10.36 -19.06
CA ASP A 135 12.83 11.25 -19.14
C ASP A 135 13.47 11.18 -17.75
N LEU A 136 13.86 9.96 -17.37
CA LEU A 136 14.42 9.71 -16.05
C LEU A 136 15.81 10.31 -16.01
N ASP A 137 16.15 10.85 -14.85
CA ASP A 137 17.53 11.03 -14.44
C ASP A 137 18.35 9.78 -14.82
N ASP A 138 19.52 10.00 -15.41
CA ASP A 138 20.42 8.96 -15.90
C ASP A 138 20.66 7.86 -14.83
N GLU A 139 20.62 8.23 -13.54
CA GLU A 139 20.87 7.36 -12.38
C GLU A 139 19.85 6.21 -12.17
N VAL A 140 18.63 6.28 -12.71
CA VAL A 140 17.65 5.21 -12.49
C VAL A 140 18.07 3.96 -13.25
N THR A 141 18.10 2.81 -12.59
CA THR A 141 18.52 1.53 -13.22
C THR A 141 17.47 0.43 -13.10
N LEU A 142 16.52 0.55 -12.17
CA LEU A 142 15.44 -0.44 -12.00
C LEU A 142 14.06 0.20 -12.19
N LEU A 143 13.15 -0.51 -12.86
CA LEU A 143 11.74 -0.15 -12.96
C LEU A 143 10.92 -1.12 -12.10
N VAL A 144 10.15 -0.57 -11.16
CA VAL A 144 9.34 -1.34 -10.20
C VAL A 144 7.91 -0.80 -10.20
N LEU A 145 6.94 -1.67 -10.49
CA LEU A 145 5.55 -1.27 -10.73
C LEU A 145 4.59 -2.01 -9.77
N PRO A 146 4.70 -1.80 -8.44
CA PRO A 146 3.99 -2.61 -7.45
C PRO A 146 2.46 -2.46 -7.57
N ASP A 147 1.98 -1.29 -7.97
CA ASP A 147 0.55 -1.03 -7.99
C ASP A 147 -0.21 -1.76 -9.11
N LEU A 148 0.50 -2.30 -10.11
CA LEU A 148 -0.10 -3.13 -11.15
C LEU A 148 -0.76 -4.39 -10.57
N ALA A 149 -0.32 -4.86 -9.40
CA ALA A 149 -0.94 -6.00 -8.71
C ALA A 149 -2.41 -5.74 -8.34
N GLY A 150 -2.83 -4.48 -8.30
CA GLY A 150 -4.21 -4.08 -7.99
C GLY A 150 -5.16 -3.95 -9.15
N MET A 151 -4.65 -4.00 -10.38
CA MET A 151 -5.48 -3.86 -11.55
C MET A 151 -6.31 -5.14 -11.77
N ALA A 152 -7.61 -4.97 -11.98
CA ALA A 152 -8.53 -6.09 -12.18
C ALA A 152 -8.25 -6.86 -13.48
N ASP A 153 -7.88 -6.13 -14.54
CA ASP A 153 -7.58 -6.69 -15.86
C ASP A 153 -6.10 -7.07 -15.95
N LYS A 154 -5.82 -8.37 -15.85
CA LYS A 154 -4.46 -8.91 -15.86
C LYS A 154 -3.79 -8.82 -17.22
N ASP A 155 -4.55 -8.85 -18.32
CA ASP A 155 -3.96 -8.74 -19.65
C ASP A 155 -3.32 -7.35 -19.82
N LYS A 156 -4.05 -6.32 -19.40
CA LYS A 156 -3.55 -4.94 -19.34
C LYS A 156 -2.32 -4.75 -18.44
N VAL A 157 -2.23 -5.50 -17.33
CA VAL A 157 -1.03 -5.47 -16.47
C VAL A 157 0.21 -5.93 -17.24
N TYR A 158 0.11 -7.07 -17.93
CA TYR A 158 1.25 -7.60 -18.66
C TYR A 158 1.58 -6.78 -19.92
N ASP A 159 0.62 -6.10 -20.52
CA ASP A 159 0.89 -5.09 -21.55
C ASP A 159 1.79 -3.96 -21.04
N VAL A 160 1.54 -3.47 -19.82
CA VAL A 160 2.41 -2.46 -19.18
C VAL A 160 3.81 -3.02 -18.93
N TYR A 161 3.93 -4.24 -18.41
CA TYR A 161 5.25 -4.88 -18.23
C TYR A 161 5.99 -5.06 -19.56
N ASN A 162 5.30 -5.46 -20.63
CA ASN A 162 5.88 -5.62 -21.95
C ASN A 162 6.42 -4.28 -22.49
N ILE A 163 5.70 -3.18 -22.25
CA ILE A 163 6.15 -1.83 -22.63
C ILE A 163 7.35 -1.39 -21.78
N ALA A 164 7.35 -1.66 -20.47
CA ALA A 164 8.50 -1.38 -19.61
C ALA A 164 9.74 -2.16 -20.08
N LEU A 165 9.58 -3.42 -20.47
CA LEU A 165 10.68 -4.23 -21.00
C LEU A 165 11.19 -3.70 -22.35
N LEU A 166 10.29 -3.30 -23.25
CA LEU A 166 10.68 -2.68 -24.54
C LEU A 166 11.49 -1.40 -24.32
N LYS A 167 11.06 -0.56 -23.37
CA LYS A 167 11.79 0.66 -23.00
C LYS A 167 13.15 0.34 -22.39
N ALA A 168 13.22 -0.63 -21.49
CA ALA A 168 14.48 -1.09 -20.91
C ALA A 168 15.45 -1.65 -21.96
N ALA A 169 14.93 -2.39 -22.95
CA ALA A 169 15.72 -2.89 -24.06
C ALA A 169 16.21 -1.79 -25.01
N ALA A 170 15.43 -0.73 -25.19
CA ALA A 170 15.81 0.41 -26.01
C ALA A 170 16.89 1.28 -25.35
N LEU A 171 16.86 1.43 -24.01
CA LEU A 171 17.85 2.22 -23.27
C LEU A 171 19.09 1.41 -22.86
N GLN A 172 18.96 0.09 -22.72
CA GLN A 172 20.02 -0.89 -22.37
C GLN A 172 20.65 -0.77 -20.97
N ASP A 173 20.39 0.32 -20.27
CA ASP A 173 20.84 0.62 -18.90
C ASP A 173 19.77 0.34 -17.82
N LYS A 174 18.50 0.17 -18.21
CA LYS A 174 17.40 -0.13 -17.28
C LYS A 174 17.11 -1.64 -17.19
N PHE A 175 16.54 -2.05 -16.06
CA PHE A 175 16.11 -3.43 -15.80
C PHE A 175 14.76 -3.47 -15.09
N VAL A 176 13.84 -4.33 -15.55
CA VAL A 176 12.47 -4.41 -15.01
C VAL A 176 12.34 -5.57 -14.02
N VAL A 177 11.82 -5.29 -12.83
CA VAL A 177 11.45 -6.32 -11.86
C VAL A 177 9.95 -6.59 -12.00
N VAL A 178 9.60 -7.79 -12.45
CA VAL A 178 8.24 -8.17 -12.82
C VAL A 178 7.63 -9.06 -11.73
N ASP A 179 6.40 -8.75 -11.32
CA ASP A 179 5.63 -9.62 -10.44
C ASP A 179 4.75 -10.58 -11.25
N VAL A 180 4.75 -11.85 -10.83
CA VAL A 180 3.81 -12.86 -11.33
C VAL A 180 2.51 -12.75 -10.54
N LEU A 181 1.44 -12.33 -11.21
CA LEU A 181 0.14 -12.15 -10.58
C LEU A 181 -0.50 -13.50 -10.18
N PRO A 182 -1.12 -13.58 -8.99
CA PRO A 182 -1.77 -14.80 -8.52
C PRO A 182 -3.03 -15.12 -9.33
N GLU A 183 -3.15 -16.34 -9.82
CA GLU A 183 -4.37 -16.91 -10.42
C GLU A 183 -5.03 -17.86 -9.43
N LYS A 184 -6.36 -17.77 -9.31
CA LYS A 184 -7.13 -18.63 -8.39
C LYS A 184 -7.69 -19.85 -9.14
N ALA A 185 -7.49 -21.04 -8.58
CA ALA A 185 -8.17 -22.26 -9.00
C ALA A 185 -8.82 -22.91 -7.78
N GLY A 186 -10.12 -23.21 -7.85
CA GLY A 186 -10.85 -23.77 -6.70
C GLY A 186 -10.87 -22.86 -5.46
N GLY A 187 -10.85 -21.53 -5.65
CA GLY A 187 -10.90 -20.53 -4.58
C GLY A 187 -9.56 -20.25 -3.88
N LYS A 188 -8.47 -20.94 -4.24
CA LYS A 188 -7.12 -20.71 -3.72
C LYS A 188 -6.17 -20.27 -4.82
N VAL A 189 -5.10 -19.56 -4.47
CA VAL A 189 -4.05 -19.24 -5.45
C VAL A 189 -3.36 -20.53 -5.88
N SER A 190 -3.28 -20.74 -7.20
CA SER A 190 -2.64 -21.88 -7.83
C SER A 190 -1.32 -21.44 -8.44
N ALA A 191 -0.22 -22.02 -7.97
CA ALA A 191 1.11 -21.81 -8.54
C ALA A 191 1.12 -22.13 -10.04
N GLU A 192 0.51 -23.26 -10.42
CA GLU A 192 0.45 -23.72 -11.81
C GLU A 192 -0.32 -22.75 -12.71
N ALA A 193 -1.51 -22.32 -12.28
CA ALA A 193 -2.32 -21.38 -13.06
C ALA A 193 -1.61 -20.03 -13.19
N SER A 194 -0.98 -19.54 -12.11
CA SER A 194 -0.28 -18.24 -12.10
C SER A 194 0.92 -18.26 -13.07
N LYS A 195 1.72 -19.34 -13.02
CA LYS A 195 2.86 -19.57 -13.90
C LYS A 195 2.46 -19.61 -15.36
N THR A 196 1.47 -20.43 -15.72
CA THR A 196 1.01 -20.58 -17.10
C THR A 196 0.42 -19.28 -17.64
N ALA A 197 -0.40 -18.60 -16.84
CA ALA A 197 -1.03 -17.37 -17.25
C ALA A 197 -0.02 -16.21 -17.40
N PHE A 198 1.03 -16.18 -16.58
CA PHE A 198 2.17 -15.28 -16.77
C PHE A 198 2.91 -15.54 -18.08
N ARG A 199 3.28 -16.81 -18.33
CA ARG A 199 4.05 -17.20 -19.52
C ARG A 199 3.33 -16.89 -20.82
N ASN A 200 2.00 -17.01 -20.82
CA ASN A 200 1.18 -16.72 -22.00
C ASN A 200 1.08 -15.23 -22.33
N ARG A 201 1.30 -14.34 -21.35
CA ARG A 201 1.06 -12.88 -21.49
C ARG A 201 2.32 -12.03 -21.59
N ILE A 202 3.41 -12.44 -20.93
CA ILE A 202 4.69 -11.73 -21.04
C ILE A 202 5.32 -11.95 -22.42
N SER A 203 6.10 -10.99 -22.92
CA SER A 203 6.76 -11.04 -24.23
C SER A 203 7.58 -12.32 -24.45
N ASN A 204 7.65 -12.79 -25.69
CA ASN A 204 8.52 -13.88 -26.14
C ASN A 204 9.81 -13.39 -26.83
N ASN A 205 10.00 -12.08 -26.96
CA ASN A 205 11.16 -11.53 -27.66
C ASN A 205 12.43 -11.62 -26.79
N GLY A 206 13.33 -12.52 -27.16
CA GLY A 206 14.61 -12.77 -26.48
C GLY A 206 15.47 -11.53 -26.25
N ASP A 207 15.42 -10.56 -27.17
CA ASP A 207 16.19 -9.30 -27.06
C ASP A 207 15.61 -8.33 -26.04
N VAL A 208 14.34 -8.50 -25.69
CA VAL A 208 13.61 -7.64 -24.77
C VAL A 208 13.58 -8.25 -23.38
N ILE A 209 13.25 -9.53 -23.28
CA ILE A 209 13.04 -10.21 -22.00
C ILE A 209 14.33 -10.39 -21.20
N LYS A 210 15.51 -10.29 -21.83
CA LYS A 210 16.79 -10.29 -21.10
C LYS A 210 16.93 -9.13 -20.11
N TYR A 211 16.22 -8.01 -20.31
CA TYR A 211 16.23 -6.83 -19.44
C TYR A 211 15.18 -6.89 -18.31
N GLY A 212 14.64 -8.07 -17.99
CA GLY A 212 13.78 -8.21 -16.82
C GLY A 212 13.91 -9.55 -16.12
N ALA A 213 13.35 -9.62 -14.91
CA ALA A 213 13.26 -10.84 -14.12
C ALA A 213 11.90 -10.91 -13.42
N ALA A 214 11.25 -12.07 -13.50
CA ALA A 214 9.99 -12.32 -12.82
C ALA A 214 10.20 -12.94 -11.45
N TYR A 215 9.35 -12.57 -10.50
CA TYR A 215 9.34 -13.10 -9.14
C TYR A 215 7.95 -13.56 -8.72
N PHE A 216 7.92 -14.70 -8.02
CA PHE A 216 6.71 -15.34 -7.51
C PHE A 216 7.00 -16.04 -6.18
N PRO A 217 6.07 -16.14 -5.23
CA PRO A 217 4.74 -15.51 -5.19
C PRO A 217 4.76 -14.12 -4.54
N HIS A 218 3.58 -13.51 -4.43
CA HIS A 218 3.36 -12.38 -3.53
C HIS A 218 3.64 -12.77 -2.06
N LEU A 219 3.84 -11.77 -1.21
CA LEU A 219 4.39 -11.92 0.13
C LEU A 219 3.40 -11.41 1.19
N GLU A 220 3.04 -12.27 2.14
CA GLU A 220 2.33 -11.83 3.35
C GLU A 220 3.32 -11.13 4.26
N THR A 221 3.14 -9.83 4.44
CA THR A 221 4.05 -8.99 5.22
C THR A 221 3.71 -9.00 6.70
N THR A 222 4.61 -8.47 7.53
CA THR A 222 4.34 -8.21 8.96
C THR A 222 3.64 -6.86 9.18
N TYR A 223 3.30 -6.13 8.11
CA TYR A 223 2.61 -4.85 8.20
C TYR A 223 1.12 -5.06 8.41
N SER A 224 0.45 -4.00 8.86
CA SER A 224 -1.00 -3.98 9.06
C SER A 224 -1.57 -2.78 8.33
N TYR A 225 -2.75 -2.96 7.74
CA TYR A 225 -3.50 -1.87 7.13
C TYR A 225 -3.93 -0.85 8.19
N ASP A 226 -4.02 0.41 7.78
CA ASP A 226 -4.76 1.42 8.52
C ASP A 226 -6.24 1.36 8.15
N PHE A 227 -7.13 1.46 9.13
CA PHE A 227 -8.58 1.34 8.95
C PHE A 227 -9.28 2.53 9.58
N ALA A 228 -10.11 3.25 8.81
CA ALA A 228 -11.01 4.25 9.38
C ALA A 228 -12.22 3.56 9.97
N THR A 229 -12.55 3.93 11.21
CA THR A 229 -13.78 3.51 11.89
C THR A 229 -15.06 3.85 11.12
N ALA A 230 -14.97 4.82 10.21
CA ALA A 230 -16.06 5.29 9.34
C ALA A 230 -16.28 4.43 8.09
N ASP A 231 -15.44 3.43 7.80
CA ASP A 231 -15.55 2.57 6.62
C ASP A 231 -15.74 1.08 6.98
N ILE A 232 -15.85 0.79 8.28
CA ILE A 232 -16.04 -0.56 8.78
C ILE A 232 -17.52 -0.95 8.70
N LYS A 233 -17.83 -1.90 7.83
CA LYS A 233 -19.16 -2.51 7.76
C LYS A 233 -19.24 -3.70 8.69
N MET A 234 -20.25 -3.72 9.56
CA MET A 234 -20.47 -4.82 10.49
C MET A 234 -21.49 -5.80 9.91
N THR A 235 -21.15 -7.08 9.85
CA THR A 235 -22.08 -8.14 9.48
C THR A 235 -22.10 -9.20 10.58
N PHE A 236 -23.26 -9.81 10.77
CA PHE A 236 -23.46 -10.87 11.76
C PHE A 236 -23.93 -12.13 11.05
N SER A 237 -23.48 -13.28 11.51
CA SER A 237 -23.97 -14.56 10.98
C SER A 237 -25.41 -14.83 11.41
N GLU A 238 -26.12 -15.68 10.67
CA GLU A 238 -27.54 -15.97 10.91
C GLU A 238 -27.82 -16.48 12.33
N ASP A 239 -26.91 -17.27 12.90
CA ASP A 239 -26.97 -17.75 14.28
C ASP A 239 -26.85 -16.61 15.31
N VAL A 240 -25.99 -15.62 15.06
CA VAL A 240 -25.84 -14.45 15.94
C VAL A 240 -27.07 -13.54 15.82
N ILE A 241 -27.58 -13.36 14.60
CA ILE A 241 -28.80 -12.59 14.35
C ILE A 241 -30.01 -13.24 15.05
N ALA A 242 -30.10 -14.56 15.03
CA ALA A 242 -31.17 -15.31 15.71
C ALA A 242 -31.05 -15.28 17.23
N ALA A 243 -29.82 -15.25 17.77
CA ALA A 243 -29.57 -15.24 19.21
C ALA A 243 -29.58 -13.82 19.83
N ASN A 244 -29.44 -12.77 19.02
CA ASN A 244 -29.29 -11.39 19.50
C ASN A 244 -29.99 -10.39 18.58
N GLU A 245 -31.14 -9.88 19.02
CA GLU A 245 -31.90 -8.85 18.30
C GLU A 245 -31.07 -7.57 18.04
N SER A 246 -30.00 -7.33 18.80
CA SER A 246 -29.11 -6.16 18.62
C SER A 246 -28.23 -6.33 17.40
N ALA A 247 -27.79 -7.58 17.16
CA ALA A 247 -27.03 -7.95 15.98
C ALA A 247 -27.91 -7.84 14.73
N LYS A 248 -29.21 -8.16 14.82
CA LYS A 248 -30.18 -7.97 13.74
C LYS A 248 -30.32 -6.51 13.32
N LEU A 249 -30.39 -5.60 14.29
CA LEU A 249 -30.48 -4.16 14.06
C LEU A 249 -29.20 -3.54 13.49
N LEU A 250 -28.05 -4.01 13.95
CA LEU A 250 -26.74 -3.50 13.56
C LEU A 250 -26.17 -4.15 12.29
N ASN A 251 -26.81 -5.18 11.77
CA ASN A 251 -26.34 -5.86 10.58
C ASN A 251 -26.29 -4.89 9.38
N ASN A 252 -25.15 -4.88 8.69
CA ASN A 252 -24.81 -3.97 7.59
C ASN A 252 -24.64 -2.48 7.96
N PHE A 253 -24.71 -2.10 9.24
CA PHE A 253 -24.40 -0.73 9.64
C PHE A 253 -22.90 -0.47 9.64
N ASN A 254 -22.56 0.80 9.43
CA ASN A 254 -21.20 1.30 9.60
C ASN A 254 -20.88 1.50 11.09
N TYR A 255 -19.67 1.15 11.52
CA TYR A 255 -19.25 1.26 12.93
C TYR A 255 -19.35 2.68 13.48
N LYS A 256 -18.93 3.72 12.73
CA LYS A 256 -19.07 5.13 13.16
C LYS A 256 -20.53 5.51 13.37
N THR A 257 -21.40 5.12 12.44
CA THR A 257 -22.84 5.41 12.51
C THR A 257 -23.47 4.71 13.71
N ALA A 258 -23.17 3.44 13.93
CA ALA A 258 -23.65 2.69 15.08
C ALA A 258 -23.20 3.33 16.41
N LYS A 259 -21.89 3.63 16.54
CA LYS A 259 -21.35 4.30 17.74
C LYS A 259 -22.01 5.64 18.01
N THR A 260 -22.25 6.43 16.96
CA THR A 260 -22.92 7.74 17.07
C THR A 260 -24.38 7.60 17.51
N ILE A 261 -25.13 6.66 16.92
CA ILE A 261 -26.51 6.34 17.31
C ILE A 261 -26.58 5.98 18.80
N PHE A 262 -25.66 5.15 19.29
CA PHE A 262 -25.63 4.74 20.69
C PHE A 262 -25.26 5.87 21.67
N THR A 263 -24.35 6.74 21.27
CA THR A 263 -23.97 7.91 22.08
C THR A 263 -25.15 8.88 22.20
N ILE A 264 -25.87 9.12 21.09
CA ILE A 264 -27.07 9.96 21.04
C ILE A 264 -28.21 9.37 21.87
N GLN A 265 -28.40 8.05 21.86
CA GLN A 265 -29.43 7.38 22.65
C GLN A 265 -29.20 7.56 24.16
N THR A 266 -27.93 7.55 24.59
CA THR A 266 -27.54 7.82 25.98
C THR A 266 -27.82 9.28 26.37
N VAL A 267 -27.56 10.22 25.46
CA VAL A 267 -27.85 11.66 25.64
C VAL A 267 -29.36 11.95 25.64
N LEU A 268 -30.14 11.30 24.77
CA LEU A 268 -31.60 11.40 24.75
C LEU A 268 -32.24 10.87 26.03
N GLN A 269 -31.69 9.78 26.59
CA GLN A 269 -32.15 9.21 27.85
C GLN A 269 -31.86 10.18 29.02
N PHE A 270 -30.67 10.78 29.03
CA PHE A 270 -30.28 11.81 30.00
C PHE A 270 -31.16 13.08 29.89
N LEU A 271 -31.42 13.55 28.67
CA LEU A 271 -32.31 14.69 28.42
C LEU A 271 -33.77 14.36 28.76
N SER A 272 -34.22 13.12 28.56
CA SER A 272 -35.59 12.71 28.93
C SER A 272 -35.78 12.59 30.44
N ASP A 273 -34.75 12.15 31.17
CA ASP A 273 -34.83 11.92 32.62
C ASP A 273 -34.59 13.19 33.45
N ASP A 274 -33.68 14.09 33.05
CA ASP A 274 -33.39 15.32 33.81
C ASP A 274 -34.17 16.55 33.33
N TYR A 275 -34.50 16.67 32.04
CA TYR A 275 -35.12 17.88 31.51
C TYR A 275 -36.65 17.90 31.72
N PHE A 276 -37.31 16.73 31.78
CA PHE A 276 -38.76 16.64 32.01
C PHE A 276 -39.15 16.37 33.47
N LYS A 277 -38.24 15.86 34.32
CA LYS A 277 -38.49 15.77 35.78
C LYS A 277 -38.32 17.11 36.51
N ASN A 278 -37.50 18.01 35.95
CA ASN A 278 -37.14 19.29 36.61
C ASN A 278 -37.91 20.52 36.12
N ILE A 279 -39.00 20.36 35.35
CA ILE A 279 -39.99 21.44 35.23
C ILE A 279 -40.82 21.39 36.53
N PRO A 280 -40.66 22.33 37.48
CA PRO A 280 -41.23 22.18 38.81
C PRO A 280 -42.75 22.41 38.74
N THR A 281 -43.50 21.34 38.52
CA THR A 281 -44.96 21.31 38.72
C THR A 281 -45.34 21.51 40.20
N GLU A 282 -44.36 21.47 41.10
CA GLU A 282 -44.54 21.42 42.55
C GLU A 282 -44.71 22.79 43.24
N THR A 283 -44.31 23.92 42.65
CA THR A 283 -44.25 25.19 43.41
C THR A 283 -45.62 25.88 43.62
N TYR A 284 -46.63 25.67 42.76
CA TYR A 284 -47.94 26.34 42.89
C TYR A 284 -49.10 25.40 43.21
N THR A 285 -49.01 24.13 42.82
CA THR A 285 -50.04 23.11 43.08
C THR A 285 -50.16 22.79 44.58
N GLY A 286 -49.03 22.71 45.30
CA GLY A 286 -48.99 22.57 46.75
C GLY A 286 -49.64 23.75 47.48
N THR A 287 -49.38 24.97 47.03
CA THR A 287 -49.95 26.21 47.60
C THR A 287 -51.47 26.30 47.39
N ILE A 288 -51.97 25.92 46.21
CA ILE A 288 -53.42 25.83 45.95
C ILE A 288 -54.08 24.76 46.83
N SER A 289 -53.41 23.62 47.02
CA SER A 289 -53.91 22.55 47.90
C SER A 289 -54.01 23.01 49.36
N ASP A 290 -52.99 23.72 49.87
CA ASP A 290 -52.98 24.28 51.23
C ASP A 290 -54.05 25.37 51.42
N ILE A 291 -54.23 26.27 50.45
CA ILE A 291 -55.29 27.29 50.46
C ILE A 291 -56.68 26.63 50.52
N ASN A 292 -56.92 25.62 49.69
CA ASN A 292 -58.19 24.89 49.65
C ASN A 292 -58.44 24.12 50.96
N SER A 293 -57.40 23.52 51.55
CA SER A 293 -57.48 22.80 52.83
C SER A 293 -57.83 23.76 53.97
N LYS A 294 -57.14 24.91 54.06
CA LYS A 294 -57.40 25.95 55.06
C LYS A 294 -58.79 26.57 54.91
N ARG A 295 -59.24 26.85 53.68
CA ARG A 295 -60.62 27.29 53.42
C ARG A 295 -61.63 26.27 53.94
N ASN A 296 -61.42 24.98 53.63
CA ASN A 296 -62.37 23.93 54.03
C ASN A 296 -62.45 23.76 55.56
N GLY A 297 -61.35 24.01 56.28
CA GLY A 297 -61.35 24.03 57.75
C GLY A 297 -62.08 25.25 58.37
N LEU A 298 -62.20 26.36 57.63
CA LEU A 298 -62.84 27.59 58.10
C LEU A 298 -64.34 27.67 57.76
N LEU A 299 -64.81 26.98 56.72
CA LEU A 299 -66.21 26.95 56.27
C LEU A 299 -67.24 26.76 57.40
N PRO A 300 -67.07 25.84 58.37
CA PRO A 300 -68.07 25.58 59.41
C PRO A 300 -68.32 26.75 60.38
N LEU A 301 -67.45 27.77 60.38
CA LEU A 301 -67.51 28.92 61.30
C LEU A 301 -68.35 30.09 60.76
N PHE A 302 -68.88 29.98 59.54
CA PHE A 302 -69.58 31.05 58.84
C PHE A 302 -71.04 30.69 58.54
N THR A 303 -71.90 31.70 58.37
CA THR A 303 -73.28 31.49 57.90
C THR A 303 -73.29 31.05 56.42
N ALA A 304 -74.38 30.44 55.94
CA ALA A 304 -74.46 29.91 54.58
C ALA A 304 -74.17 30.96 53.48
N ALA A 305 -74.57 32.22 53.69
CA ALA A 305 -74.28 33.31 52.77
C ALA A 305 -72.78 33.69 52.76
N GLU A 306 -72.14 33.69 53.93
CA GLU A 306 -70.71 33.99 54.09
C GLU A 306 -69.82 32.84 53.59
N GLN A 307 -70.26 31.59 53.73
CA GLN A 307 -69.59 30.42 53.18
C GLN A 307 -69.49 30.48 51.64
N GLN A 308 -70.57 30.88 50.97
CA GLN A 308 -70.58 31.02 49.52
C GLN A 308 -69.63 32.13 49.07
N ALA A 309 -69.65 33.27 49.76
CA ALA A 309 -68.71 34.37 49.48
C ALA A 309 -67.24 33.96 49.68
N LEU A 310 -66.94 33.14 50.70
CA LEU A 310 -65.59 32.63 50.95
C LEU A 310 -65.14 31.64 49.85
N LEU A 311 -66.05 30.79 49.37
CA LEU A 311 -65.79 29.87 48.25
C LEU A 311 -65.49 30.63 46.97
N ASP A 312 -66.31 31.63 46.64
CA ASP A 312 -66.16 32.42 45.42
C ASP A 312 -64.86 33.24 45.44
N ASN A 313 -64.54 33.88 46.57
CA ASN A 313 -63.29 34.63 46.74
C ASN A 313 -62.05 33.72 46.68
N THR A 314 -62.11 32.53 47.30
CA THR A 314 -60.98 31.59 47.25
C THR A 314 -60.77 31.08 45.84
N LYS A 315 -61.85 30.77 45.12
CA LYS A 315 -61.80 30.32 43.73
C LYS A 315 -61.17 31.40 42.83
N ALA A 316 -61.60 32.65 42.97
CA ALA A 316 -61.04 33.78 42.23
C ALA A 316 -59.53 33.94 42.48
N LEU A 317 -59.09 33.79 43.74
CA LEU A 317 -57.67 33.86 44.10
C LEU A 317 -56.85 32.71 43.51
N THR A 318 -57.36 31.48 43.57
CA THR A 318 -56.69 30.31 42.98
C THR A 318 -56.63 30.38 41.46
N ASP A 319 -57.64 30.95 40.80
CA ASP A 319 -57.66 31.16 39.35
C ASP A 319 -56.65 32.24 38.94
N GLN A 320 -56.51 33.33 39.71
CA GLN A 320 -55.49 34.36 39.48
C GLN A 320 -54.06 33.84 39.62
N LEU A 321 -53.80 33.01 40.65
CA LEU A 321 -52.49 32.38 40.84
C LEU A 321 -52.10 31.48 39.66
N LYS A 322 -53.09 30.78 39.08
CA LYS A 322 -52.89 29.92 37.91
C LYS A 322 -52.56 30.74 36.66
N VAL A 323 -53.28 31.83 36.40
CA VAL A 323 -53.01 32.73 35.26
C VAL A 323 -51.62 33.38 35.35
N GLN A 324 -51.18 33.79 36.53
CA GLN A 324 -49.84 34.35 36.73
C GLN A 324 -48.74 33.31 36.51
N ALA A 325 -48.94 32.06 36.94
CA ALA A 325 -48.03 30.96 36.68
C ALA A 325 -47.92 30.65 35.18
N ASP A 326 -49.05 30.58 34.47
CA ASP A 326 -49.09 30.35 33.02
C ASP A 326 -48.41 31.49 32.24
N ALA A 327 -48.57 32.74 32.67
CA ALA A 327 -47.89 33.89 32.08
C ALA A 327 -46.36 33.88 32.30
N ALA A 328 -45.90 33.43 33.48
CA ALA A 328 -44.47 33.29 33.77
C ALA A 328 -43.83 32.16 32.93
N ILE A 329 -44.55 31.06 32.72
CA ILE A 329 -44.13 29.96 31.83
C ILE A 329 -44.06 30.44 30.38
N ALA A 330 -45.04 31.23 29.92
CA ALA A 330 -45.03 31.81 28.58
C ALA A 330 -43.84 32.77 28.38
N ALA A 331 -43.54 33.63 29.35
CA ALA A 331 -42.41 34.56 29.30
C ALA A 331 -41.03 33.86 29.31
N ALA A 332 -40.90 32.73 30.03
CA ALA A 332 -39.71 31.89 29.99
C ALA A 332 -39.51 31.24 28.62
N LYS A 333 -40.61 30.84 27.97
CA LYS A 333 -40.62 30.28 26.61
C LYS A 333 -40.17 31.32 25.58
N THR A 334 -40.64 32.57 25.68
CA THR A 334 -40.25 33.66 24.76
C THR A 334 -38.79 34.09 24.89
N LYS A 335 -38.17 33.95 26.07
CA LYS A 335 -36.72 34.19 26.25
C LYS A 335 -35.85 33.08 25.65
N PHE A 336 -36.41 31.89 25.44
CA PHE A 336 -35.72 30.75 24.83
C PHE A 336 -35.68 30.86 23.28
N ASP A 337 -36.70 31.49 22.69
CA ASP A 337 -36.82 31.68 21.24
C ASP A 337 -35.80 32.69 20.64
N TYR A 338 -35.04 33.42 21.46
CA TYR A 338 -34.06 34.42 21.01
C TYR A 338 -32.69 33.81 20.58
N VAL A 339 -32.49 32.50 20.72
CA VAL A 339 -31.24 31.79 20.36
C VAL A 339 -31.30 31.15 18.95
N ASP A 340 -32.40 31.36 18.21
CA ASP A 340 -32.84 30.64 17.00
C ASP A 340 -32.31 31.17 15.64
N THR A 341 -30.99 31.26 15.42
CA THR A 341 -30.46 31.45 14.04
C THR A 341 -29.39 30.44 13.60
N GLY A 342 -28.66 29.80 14.52
CA GLY A 342 -27.81 28.65 14.19
C GLY A 342 -28.52 27.29 14.22
N ALA A 343 -29.75 27.24 14.74
CA ALA A 343 -30.46 25.99 15.04
C ALA A 343 -31.27 25.41 13.87
N LYS A 344 -31.69 26.20 12.88
CA LYS A 344 -32.65 25.73 11.85
C LYS A 344 -32.11 24.67 10.88
N GLU A 345 -30.83 24.69 10.54
CA GLU A 345 -30.21 23.61 9.75
C GLU A 345 -30.04 22.32 10.57
N TRP A 346 -29.70 22.46 11.86
CA TRP A 346 -29.55 21.35 12.78
C TRP A 346 -30.90 20.71 13.14
N GLU A 347 -31.95 21.51 13.33
CA GLU A 347 -33.30 21.06 13.64
C GLU A 347 -34.00 20.41 12.43
N HIS A 348 -33.71 20.87 11.21
CA HIS A 348 -34.17 20.21 9.99
C HIS A 348 -33.53 18.83 9.80
N LEU A 349 -32.20 18.72 10.02
CA LEU A 349 -31.47 17.45 9.98
C LEU A 349 -31.89 16.51 11.13
N GLN A 350 -32.09 17.04 12.35
CA GLN A 350 -32.62 16.29 13.48
C GLN A 350 -34.04 15.79 13.20
N THR A 351 -34.92 16.59 12.61
CA THR A 351 -36.30 16.17 12.30
C THR A 351 -36.33 15.07 11.24
N GLN A 352 -35.50 15.16 10.20
CA GLN A 352 -35.38 14.11 9.19
C GLN A 352 -34.79 12.81 9.77
N LEU A 353 -33.79 12.92 10.64
CA LEU A 353 -33.17 11.77 11.30
C LEU A 353 -34.12 11.13 12.32
N GLN A 354 -34.80 11.93 13.15
CA GLN A 354 -35.78 11.50 14.14
C GLN A 354 -36.97 10.81 13.47
N LYS A 355 -37.45 11.35 12.34
CA LYS A 355 -38.53 10.73 11.55
C LYS A 355 -38.10 9.39 10.98
N LYS A 356 -36.91 9.31 10.37
CA LYS A 356 -36.39 8.06 9.80
C LYS A 356 -36.12 7.00 10.88
N ILE A 357 -35.65 7.41 12.06
CA ILE A 357 -35.51 6.55 13.24
C ILE A 357 -36.89 6.07 13.72
N THR A 358 -37.86 6.97 13.86
CA THR A 358 -39.22 6.64 14.34
C THR A 358 -39.94 5.69 13.38
N ASP A 359 -39.86 5.92 12.07
CA ASP A 359 -40.48 5.07 11.05
C ASP A 359 -39.84 3.67 11.02
N THR A 360 -38.52 3.59 11.22
CA THR A 360 -37.79 2.31 11.26
C THR A 360 -38.07 1.54 12.55
N PHE A 361 -38.14 2.22 13.70
CA PHE A 361 -38.51 1.62 14.99
C PHE A 361 -39.97 1.17 15.02
N ALA A 362 -40.90 1.93 14.42
CA ALA A 362 -42.31 1.54 14.33
C ALA A 362 -42.52 0.32 13.44
N ALA A 363 -41.77 0.22 12.32
CA ALA A 363 -41.80 -0.96 11.46
C ALA A 363 -41.23 -2.20 12.16
N LEU A 364 -40.15 -2.04 12.93
CA LEU A 364 -39.55 -3.12 13.71
C LEU A 364 -40.42 -3.56 14.91
N ASP A 365 -40.99 -2.59 15.64
CA ASP A 365 -41.91 -2.81 16.75
C ASP A 365 -43.19 -3.52 16.29
N GLY A 366 -43.73 -3.13 15.12
CA GLY A 366 -44.85 -3.81 14.48
C GLY A 366 -44.53 -5.25 14.05
N ALA A 367 -43.34 -5.47 13.47
CA ALA A 367 -42.89 -6.82 13.06
C ALA A 367 -42.64 -7.73 14.28
N LEU A 368 -42.02 -7.23 15.34
CA LEU A 368 -41.77 -8.00 16.58
C LEU A 368 -43.07 -8.33 17.32
N LYS A 369 -44.01 -7.38 17.42
CA LYS A 369 -45.34 -7.63 18.02
C LYS A 369 -46.12 -8.69 17.27
N THR A 370 -45.98 -8.73 15.95
CA THR A 370 -46.66 -9.74 15.10
C THR A 370 -46.04 -11.13 15.29
N ASP A 371 -44.70 -11.25 15.37
CA ASP A 371 -44.00 -12.54 15.59
C ASP A 371 -44.10 -13.07 17.03
N LEU A 372 -44.13 -12.18 18.04
CA LEU A 372 -44.25 -12.57 19.44
C LEU A 372 -45.70 -12.86 19.83
N GLY A 373 -46.67 -12.19 19.19
CA GLY A 373 -48.10 -12.47 19.33
C GLY A 373 -48.48 -13.86 18.81
N THR A 374 -47.90 -14.31 17.69
CA THR A 374 -48.08 -15.67 17.17
C THR A 374 -47.42 -16.75 18.06
N LYS A 375 -46.53 -16.35 18.97
CA LYS A 375 -45.82 -17.21 19.94
C LYS A 375 -46.33 -17.07 21.39
N GLY A 376 -47.41 -16.31 21.62
CA GLY A 376 -48.12 -16.25 22.90
C GLY A 376 -47.56 -15.30 23.97
N VAL A 377 -46.73 -14.32 23.61
CA VAL A 377 -46.15 -13.34 24.56
C VAL A 377 -47.03 -12.08 24.65
N ASP A 378 -47.39 -11.66 25.87
CA ASP A 378 -48.26 -10.49 26.10
C ASP A 378 -47.51 -9.13 26.06
N ALA A 379 -48.28 -8.03 25.92
CA ALA A 379 -47.76 -6.68 25.73
C ALA A 379 -46.96 -6.14 26.94
N THR A 380 -47.23 -6.65 28.14
CA THR A 380 -46.58 -6.23 29.40
C THR A 380 -45.19 -6.88 29.53
N SER A 381 -45.07 -8.13 29.13
CA SER A 381 -43.80 -8.86 29.04
C SER A 381 -42.87 -8.23 27.98
N PHE A 382 -43.44 -7.73 26.88
CA PHE A 382 -42.71 -7.02 25.83
C PHE A 382 -42.06 -5.71 26.30
N ALA A 383 -42.76 -4.89 27.09
CA ALA A 383 -42.22 -3.62 27.61
C ALA A 383 -41.02 -3.82 28.56
N THR A 384 -41.08 -4.89 29.35
CA THR A 384 -40.01 -5.27 30.30
C THR A 384 -38.78 -5.86 29.57
N LEU A 385 -39.02 -6.60 28.48
CA LEU A 385 -37.96 -7.09 27.60
C LEU A 385 -37.29 -5.95 26.82
N ASN A 386 -38.05 -4.97 26.31
CA ASN A 386 -37.54 -3.84 25.53
C ASN A 386 -36.56 -2.95 26.34
N THR A 387 -36.91 -2.64 27.60
CA THR A 387 -36.04 -1.86 28.50
C THR A 387 -34.78 -2.62 28.95
N THR A 388 -34.90 -3.92 29.21
CA THR A 388 -33.75 -4.80 29.52
C THR A 388 -32.84 -5.04 28.32
N PHE A 389 -33.42 -5.04 27.12
CA PHE A 389 -32.72 -5.23 25.85
C PHE A 389 -31.94 -3.97 25.44
N LEU A 390 -32.58 -2.80 25.51
CA LEU A 390 -31.96 -1.50 25.22
C LEU A 390 -30.79 -1.17 26.16
N SER A 391 -30.84 -1.59 27.43
CA SER A 391 -29.74 -1.38 28.39
C SER A 391 -28.53 -2.31 28.21
N LYS A 392 -28.71 -3.47 27.55
CA LYS A 392 -27.61 -4.42 27.27
C LYS A 392 -26.84 -4.12 25.98
N ILE A 393 -27.42 -3.34 25.07
CA ILE A 393 -26.82 -3.00 23.77
C ILE A 393 -25.52 -2.18 23.91
N PRO A 394 -25.44 -1.11 24.72
CA PRO A 394 -24.21 -0.34 24.88
C PRO A 394 -23.07 -1.15 25.53
N SER A 395 -23.40 -2.01 26.51
CA SER A 395 -22.42 -2.88 27.17
C SER A 395 -21.86 -3.97 26.25
N PHE A 396 -22.65 -4.47 25.30
CA PHE A 396 -22.19 -5.40 24.27
C PHE A 396 -21.22 -4.71 23.29
N PHE A 397 -21.49 -3.46 22.92
CA PHE A 397 -20.68 -2.70 21.96
C PHE A 397 -19.31 -2.28 22.53
N ASN A 398 -19.26 -1.83 23.79
CA ASN A 398 -18.07 -1.16 24.34
C ASN A 398 -16.95 -2.07 24.85
N SER A 399 -17.21 -3.31 25.29
CA SER A 399 -16.14 -4.15 25.89
C SER A 399 -15.79 -5.40 25.07
N VAL A 400 -16.79 -6.08 24.49
CA VAL A 400 -16.56 -7.33 23.75
C VAL A 400 -16.38 -7.07 22.25
N PHE A 401 -17.13 -6.11 21.70
CA PHE A 401 -17.16 -5.88 20.27
C PHE A 401 -15.97 -5.06 19.76
N GLU A 402 -15.58 -3.97 20.43
CA GLU A 402 -14.38 -3.20 20.05
C GLU A 402 -13.08 -4.03 20.11
N ALA A 403 -12.94 -4.88 21.12
CA ALA A 403 -11.77 -5.76 21.27
C ALA A 403 -11.72 -6.82 20.15
N ARG A 404 -12.85 -7.47 19.85
CA ARG A 404 -12.96 -8.46 18.76
C ARG A 404 -12.79 -7.85 17.37
N LEU A 405 -13.26 -6.62 17.16
CA LEU A 405 -13.02 -5.87 15.93
C LEU A 405 -11.52 -5.63 15.72
N LYS A 406 -10.83 -5.06 16.72
CA LYS A 406 -9.39 -4.80 16.64
C LYS A 406 -8.59 -6.07 16.34
N GLU A 407 -8.92 -7.17 17.01
CA GLU A 407 -8.28 -8.47 16.76
C GLU A 407 -8.54 -8.98 15.33
N ALA A 408 -9.78 -8.88 14.83
CA ALA A 408 -10.13 -9.29 13.49
C ALA A 408 -9.40 -8.48 12.42
N PHE A 409 -9.20 -7.17 12.61
CA PHE A 409 -8.45 -6.33 11.66
C PHE A 409 -6.96 -6.65 11.62
N LEU A 410 -6.35 -6.90 12.78
CA LEU A 410 -4.94 -7.36 12.85
C LEU A 410 -4.75 -8.72 12.18
N SER A 411 -5.84 -9.48 11.98
CA SER A 411 -5.79 -10.78 11.28
C SER A 411 -5.83 -10.67 9.75
N ILE A 412 -6.18 -9.52 9.17
CA ILE A 412 -6.18 -9.34 7.71
C ILE A 412 -4.71 -9.29 7.23
N PRO A 413 -4.28 -10.24 6.38
CA PRO A 413 -2.91 -10.22 5.86
C PRO A 413 -2.72 -9.07 4.87
N LEU A 414 -1.67 -8.28 5.04
CA LEU A 414 -1.22 -7.33 4.04
C LEU A 414 -0.30 -8.04 3.04
N LEU A 415 -0.86 -8.32 1.87
CA LEU A 415 -0.19 -9.01 0.77
C LEU A 415 0.45 -7.99 -0.18
N LEU A 416 1.77 -8.05 -0.35
CA LEU A 416 2.49 -7.22 -1.31
C LEU A 416 3.02 -8.05 -2.48
N PRO A 417 3.11 -7.45 -3.68
CA PRO A 417 3.98 -7.98 -4.73
C PRO A 417 5.42 -8.11 -4.23
N SER A 418 6.16 -9.01 -4.85
CA SER A 418 7.54 -9.32 -4.47
C SER A 418 8.56 -8.29 -4.96
N SER A 419 8.27 -7.59 -6.07
CA SER A 419 9.22 -6.68 -6.72
C SER A 419 9.83 -5.60 -5.83
N PRO A 420 9.13 -4.97 -4.86
CA PRO A 420 9.74 -3.95 -4.00
C PRO A 420 10.79 -4.53 -3.07
N ALA A 421 10.50 -5.68 -2.46
CA ALA A 421 11.44 -6.40 -1.60
C ALA A 421 12.69 -6.83 -2.39
N ILE A 422 12.49 -7.33 -3.60
CA ILE A 422 13.57 -7.77 -4.49
C ILE A 422 14.43 -6.58 -4.94
N ALA A 423 13.84 -5.44 -5.28
CA ALA A 423 14.60 -4.23 -5.57
C ALA A 423 15.47 -3.81 -4.37
N GLY A 424 14.97 -3.98 -3.14
CA GLY A 424 15.72 -3.74 -1.91
C GLY A 424 16.90 -4.72 -1.78
N VAL A 425 16.66 -6.01 -2.04
CA VAL A 425 17.70 -7.04 -2.07
C VAL A 425 18.76 -6.75 -3.12
N TYR A 426 18.38 -6.28 -4.32
CA TYR A 426 19.34 -5.89 -5.35
C TYR A 426 20.26 -4.78 -4.82
N ALA A 427 19.69 -3.69 -4.31
CA ALA A 427 20.45 -2.58 -3.75
C ALA A 427 21.38 -3.02 -2.59
N ALA A 428 20.88 -3.88 -1.70
CA ALA A 428 21.64 -4.39 -0.57
C ALA A 428 22.81 -5.30 -1.01
N VAL A 429 22.58 -6.20 -1.96
CA VAL A 429 23.60 -7.12 -2.48
C VAL A 429 24.65 -6.36 -3.29
N ASP A 430 24.23 -5.42 -4.12
CA ASP A 430 25.14 -4.63 -4.95
C ASP A 430 26.09 -3.80 -4.06
N ARG A 431 25.55 -3.14 -3.03
CA ARG A 431 26.34 -2.37 -2.06
C ARG A 431 27.34 -3.22 -1.27
N SER A 432 26.95 -4.44 -0.91
CA SER A 432 27.76 -5.29 -0.01
C SER A 432 28.72 -6.22 -0.72
N ARG A 433 28.39 -6.67 -1.94
CA ARG A 433 29.16 -7.70 -2.67
C ARG A 433 29.34 -7.41 -4.17
N GLY A 434 28.86 -6.27 -4.65
CA GLY A 434 28.93 -5.88 -6.06
C GLY A 434 27.82 -6.51 -6.92
N VAL A 435 27.49 -5.81 -8.01
CA VAL A 435 26.45 -6.22 -8.99
C VAL A 435 26.69 -7.59 -9.60
N TRP A 436 27.95 -8.02 -9.72
CA TRP A 436 28.31 -9.33 -10.28
C TRP A 436 27.89 -10.50 -9.39
N LYS A 437 27.46 -10.26 -8.15
CA LYS A 437 26.95 -11.31 -7.27
C LYS A 437 25.45 -11.52 -7.45
N ALA A 438 25.05 -12.76 -7.76
CA ALA A 438 23.64 -13.14 -7.84
C ALA A 438 22.84 -12.74 -6.58
N PRO A 439 21.72 -11.99 -6.74
CA PRO A 439 20.84 -11.56 -5.65
C PRO A 439 19.86 -12.66 -5.23
N ALA A 440 20.38 -13.87 -5.01
CA ALA A 440 19.65 -15.03 -4.53
C ALA A 440 20.34 -15.60 -3.29
N ASN A 441 19.62 -16.48 -2.59
CA ASN A 441 20.00 -17.00 -1.27
C ASN A 441 20.13 -15.87 -0.22
N VAL A 442 19.22 -14.90 -0.29
CA VAL A 442 19.13 -13.74 0.62
C VAL A 442 17.78 -13.80 1.34
N SER A 443 17.80 -13.57 2.66
CA SER A 443 16.58 -13.52 3.48
C SER A 443 15.83 -12.22 3.27
N LEU A 444 14.49 -12.31 3.26
CA LEU A 444 13.61 -11.15 3.18
C LEU A 444 13.16 -10.69 4.57
N ASN A 445 13.26 -9.38 4.80
CA ASN A 445 12.77 -8.72 6.00
C ASN A 445 11.29 -8.35 5.86
N ALA A 446 10.60 -8.27 7.00
CA ALA A 446 9.18 -7.92 7.10
C ALA A 446 8.24 -8.84 6.30
N VAL A 447 8.66 -10.08 6.03
CA VAL A 447 7.85 -11.12 5.38
C VAL A 447 7.54 -12.23 6.38
N LYS A 448 6.26 -12.47 6.59
CA LYS A 448 5.78 -13.58 7.42
C LYS A 448 5.87 -14.91 6.67
N LYS A 449 5.33 -14.96 5.44
CA LYS A 449 5.43 -16.12 4.54
C LYS A 449 5.10 -15.75 3.09
N PRO A 450 5.52 -16.55 2.10
CA PRO A 450 5.02 -16.46 0.73
C PRO A 450 3.53 -16.84 0.68
N GLU A 451 2.75 -16.24 -0.23
CA GLU A 451 1.32 -16.51 -0.40
C GLU A 451 1.05 -17.99 -0.72
N VAL A 452 1.92 -18.57 -1.54
CA VAL A 452 1.88 -19.98 -1.91
C VAL A 452 3.21 -20.63 -1.54
N PRO A 453 3.23 -21.64 -0.65
CA PRO A 453 4.44 -22.40 -0.40
C PRO A 453 4.78 -23.25 -1.64
N LEU A 454 6.06 -23.29 -2.01
CA LEU A 454 6.54 -24.07 -3.15
C LEU A 454 7.52 -25.14 -2.70
N SER A 455 7.27 -26.37 -3.13
CA SER A 455 8.21 -27.49 -3.03
C SER A 455 9.30 -27.43 -4.11
N ASP A 456 10.32 -28.26 -3.97
CA ASP A 456 11.39 -28.37 -4.99
C ASP A 456 10.85 -28.85 -6.34
N LEU A 457 9.87 -29.76 -6.31
CA LEU A 457 9.26 -30.33 -7.51
C LEU A 457 8.42 -29.28 -8.24
N GLU A 458 7.62 -28.50 -7.51
CA GLU A 458 6.82 -27.41 -8.11
C GLU A 458 7.71 -26.32 -8.68
N GLN A 459 8.83 -25.97 -8.01
CA GLN A 459 9.76 -24.96 -8.51
C GLN A 459 10.48 -25.38 -9.80
N GLN A 460 10.70 -26.68 -10.04
CA GLN A 460 11.48 -27.15 -11.20
C GLN A 460 10.97 -26.52 -12.51
N ASP A 461 9.65 -26.53 -12.69
CA ASP A 461 9.04 -25.99 -13.90
C ASP A 461 8.96 -24.47 -13.91
N PHE A 462 9.15 -23.76 -12.78
CA PHE A 462 9.27 -22.29 -12.78
C PHE A 462 10.64 -21.85 -13.32
N ASN A 463 11.69 -22.62 -13.06
CA ASN A 463 13.05 -22.28 -13.47
C ASN A 463 13.27 -22.43 -14.99
N VAL A 464 12.70 -23.44 -15.64
CA VAL A 464 12.82 -23.67 -17.09
C VAL A 464 11.46 -24.05 -17.64
N ASP A 465 11.00 -23.32 -18.65
CA ASP A 465 9.89 -23.77 -19.49
C ASP A 465 10.44 -24.57 -20.68
N ALA A 466 9.84 -25.71 -20.97
CA ALA A 466 10.19 -26.52 -22.14
C ALA A 466 9.70 -25.88 -23.45
N GLU A 467 8.63 -25.06 -23.40
CA GLU A 467 7.98 -24.50 -24.59
C GLU A 467 8.46 -23.07 -24.90
N ASN A 468 8.36 -22.14 -23.95
CA ASN A 468 8.64 -20.71 -24.19
C ASN A 468 9.99 -20.23 -23.60
N GLY A 469 10.67 -21.09 -22.84
CA GLY A 469 11.98 -20.81 -22.23
C GLY A 469 12.05 -19.68 -21.21
N LYS A 470 10.90 -19.25 -20.65
CA LYS A 470 10.79 -18.17 -19.66
C LYS A 470 10.97 -18.68 -18.24
N SER A 471 11.91 -18.08 -17.52
CA SER A 471 12.11 -18.35 -16.09
C SER A 471 11.32 -17.42 -15.20
N ILE A 472 10.91 -17.95 -14.05
CA ILE A 472 10.35 -17.21 -12.92
C ILE A 472 11.18 -17.57 -11.68
N ASN A 473 11.61 -16.55 -10.93
CA ASN A 473 12.38 -16.75 -9.71
C ASN A 473 11.43 -16.94 -8.52
N CYS A 474 11.57 -18.06 -7.82
CA CYS A 474 10.72 -18.37 -6.67
C CYS A 474 11.27 -17.75 -5.37
N ILE A 475 10.39 -17.23 -4.53
CA ILE A 475 10.65 -16.92 -3.12
C ILE A 475 10.12 -18.08 -2.29
N ARG A 476 10.98 -18.66 -1.44
CA ARG A 476 10.67 -19.90 -0.73
C ARG A 476 10.95 -19.81 0.75
N GLN A 477 10.11 -20.49 1.51
CA GLN A 477 10.29 -20.62 2.95
C GLN A 477 11.10 -21.88 3.26
N PHE A 478 12.15 -21.72 4.06
CA PHE A 478 12.99 -22.80 4.54
C PHE A 478 12.96 -22.83 6.06
N THR A 479 12.72 -24.02 6.62
CA THR A 479 12.76 -24.25 8.06
C THR A 479 14.13 -23.86 8.63
N GLY A 480 14.15 -22.99 9.64
CA GLY A 480 15.36 -22.50 10.29
C GLY A 480 16.13 -21.39 9.54
N ARG A 481 15.74 -21.04 8.30
CA ARG A 481 16.38 -19.97 7.50
C ARG A 481 15.42 -18.85 7.09
N GLY A 482 14.11 -19.04 7.29
CA GLY A 482 13.08 -18.07 6.97
C GLY A 482 12.75 -18.04 5.47
N ASN A 483 12.32 -16.87 5.00
CA ASN A 483 11.90 -16.64 3.62
C ASN A 483 13.09 -16.16 2.79
N LEU A 484 13.49 -16.93 1.78
CA LEU A 484 14.66 -16.67 0.95
C LEU A 484 14.26 -16.40 -0.50
N VAL A 485 14.95 -15.45 -1.14
CA VAL A 485 14.96 -15.33 -2.60
C VAL A 485 15.70 -16.53 -3.18
N TRP A 486 15.04 -17.36 -3.98
CA TRP A 486 15.55 -18.66 -4.42
C TRP A 486 15.60 -18.81 -5.94
N GLY A 487 16.03 -17.74 -6.62
CA GLY A 487 16.28 -17.70 -8.06
C GLY A 487 16.98 -16.41 -8.47
N ALA A 488 17.80 -16.45 -9.53
CA ALA A 488 18.52 -15.29 -10.05
C ALA A 488 18.56 -15.26 -11.59
N ARG A 489 17.55 -15.84 -12.24
CA ARG A 489 17.43 -15.87 -13.71
C ARG A 489 16.70 -14.65 -14.23
N THR A 490 17.08 -14.17 -15.40
CA THR A 490 16.27 -13.22 -16.17
C THR A 490 15.06 -13.94 -16.74
N LEU A 491 14.14 -13.22 -17.39
CA LEU A 491 13.08 -13.86 -18.16
C LEU A 491 13.63 -14.68 -19.33
N ALA A 492 14.84 -14.35 -19.84
CA ALA A 492 15.57 -15.11 -20.86
C ALA A 492 16.26 -16.37 -20.29
N GLY A 493 15.49 -17.20 -19.57
CA GLY A 493 15.99 -18.36 -18.81
C GLY A 493 16.74 -19.41 -19.61
N ASN A 494 16.35 -19.61 -20.87
CA ASN A 494 16.98 -20.57 -21.78
C ASN A 494 18.09 -19.97 -22.65
N ASN A 495 18.40 -18.68 -22.49
CA ASN A 495 19.51 -18.05 -23.18
C ASN A 495 20.84 -18.44 -22.48
N ASN A 496 21.87 -18.84 -23.23
CA ASN A 496 23.15 -19.25 -22.65
C ASN A 496 24.04 -18.09 -22.21
N GLU A 497 23.81 -16.89 -22.73
CA GLU A 497 24.56 -15.67 -22.43
C GLU A 497 23.84 -14.88 -21.33
N TRP A 498 22.56 -14.58 -21.53
CA TRP A 498 21.78 -13.63 -20.71
C TRP A 498 20.89 -14.29 -19.66
N LYS A 499 21.21 -15.54 -19.29
CA LYS A 499 20.44 -16.35 -18.33
C LYS A 499 20.24 -15.68 -16.98
N TYR A 500 21.27 -15.01 -16.47
CA TYR A 500 21.35 -14.61 -15.06
C TYR A 500 21.26 -13.09 -14.88
N VAL A 501 20.53 -12.68 -13.86
CA VAL A 501 20.30 -11.28 -13.48
C VAL A 501 21.61 -10.55 -13.25
N ASN A 502 22.51 -11.11 -12.43
CA ASN A 502 23.79 -10.47 -12.11
C ASN A 502 24.67 -10.29 -13.34
N VAL A 503 24.59 -11.20 -14.32
CA VAL A 503 25.35 -11.08 -15.57
C VAL A 503 24.80 -9.92 -16.41
N ARG A 504 23.49 -9.88 -16.68
CA ARG A 504 22.90 -8.80 -17.48
C ARG A 504 23.07 -7.44 -16.82
N ARG A 505 22.82 -7.33 -15.51
CA ARG A 505 22.97 -6.07 -14.77
C ARG A 505 24.42 -5.60 -14.71
N PHE A 506 25.39 -6.53 -14.62
CA PHE A 506 26.81 -6.18 -14.68
C PHE A 506 27.21 -5.61 -16.04
N PHE A 507 26.74 -6.22 -17.13
CA PHE A 507 26.97 -5.67 -18.48
C PHE A 507 26.36 -4.27 -18.62
N SER A 508 25.11 -4.06 -18.21
CA SER A 508 24.48 -2.73 -18.26
C SER A 508 25.27 -1.67 -17.48
N MET A 509 25.75 -1.99 -16.27
CA MET A 509 26.62 -1.09 -15.50
C MET A 509 27.93 -0.75 -16.22
N VAL A 510 28.61 -1.75 -16.79
CA VAL A 510 29.89 -1.54 -17.50
C VAL A 510 29.68 -0.75 -18.79
N GLU A 511 28.63 -1.08 -19.56
CA GLU A 511 28.25 -0.37 -20.79
C GLU A 511 28.02 1.12 -20.51
N GLU A 512 27.20 1.44 -19.50
CA GLU A 512 26.89 2.82 -19.12
C GLU A 512 28.13 3.57 -18.60
N SER A 513 28.93 2.92 -17.74
CA SER A 513 30.17 3.52 -17.21
C SER A 513 31.16 3.86 -18.34
N CYS A 514 31.38 2.93 -19.27
CA CYS A 514 32.26 3.13 -20.41
C CYS A 514 31.70 4.18 -21.38
N GLN A 515 30.38 4.23 -21.59
CA GLN A 515 29.75 5.25 -22.42
C GLN A 515 29.96 6.64 -21.82
N ASN A 516 29.68 6.83 -20.53
CA ASN A 516 29.86 8.11 -19.84
C ASN A 516 31.32 8.56 -19.84
N ALA A 517 32.27 7.65 -19.61
CA ALA A 517 33.69 7.97 -19.62
C ALA A 517 34.23 8.31 -21.03
N THR A 518 33.69 7.70 -22.08
CA THR A 518 34.14 7.96 -23.46
C THR A 518 33.57 9.23 -24.07
N ARG A 519 32.50 9.82 -23.50
CA ARG A 519 31.92 11.11 -23.95
C ARG A 519 32.95 12.25 -24.06
N GLN A 520 33.96 12.28 -23.20
CA GLN A 520 35.01 13.31 -23.23
C GLN A 520 35.90 13.28 -24.48
N PHE A 521 35.91 12.15 -25.21
CA PHE A 521 36.69 11.99 -26.44
C PHE A 521 35.89 12.33 -27.70
N VAL A 522 34.62 12.72 -27.56
CA VAL A 522 33.82 13.21 -28.69
C VAL A 522 34.43 14.52 -29.18
N PHE A 523 34.72 14.61 -30.48
CA PHE A 523 35.44 15.70 -31.15
C PHE A 523 36.95 15.79 -30.88
N GLU A 524 37.55 14.81 -30.18
CA GLU A 524 39.01 14.67 -30.19
C GLU A 524 39.51 14.18 -31.56
N PRO A 525 40.77 14.44 -31.93
CA PRO A 525 41.36 13.88 -33.15
C PRO A 525 41.26 12.35 -33.17
N ASN A 526 40.67 11.78 -34.23
CA ASN A 526 40.54 10.33 -34.41
C ASN A 526 41.89 9.72 -34.87
N ASP A 527 42.86 9.71 -33.97
CA ASP A 527 44.23 9.21 -34.20
C ASP A 527 44.65 8.14 -33.17
N ALA A 528 45.81 7.53 -33.40
CA ALA A 528 46.35 6.49 -32.53
C ALA A 528 46.56 6.92 -31.07
N ASN A 529 46.81 8.21 -30.81
CA ASN A 529 47.00 8.69 -29.44
C ASN A 529 45.67 8.66 -28.68
N THR A 530 44.59 9.10 -29.32
CA THR A 530 43.24 9.04 -28.75
C THR A 530 42.81 7.61 -28.49
N TRP A 531 43.06 6.68 -29.42
CA TRP A 531 42.74 5.26 -29.27
C TRP A 531 43.45 4.63 -28.06
N VAL A 532 44.76 4.90 -27.91
CA VAL A 532 45.55 4.37 -26.79
C VAL A 532 45.05 4.92 -25.45
N ARG A 533 44.62 6.19 -25.40
CA ARG A 533 44.04 6.79 -24.18
C ARG A 533 42.71 6.14 -23.79
N VAL A 534 41.80 5.96 -24.75
CA VAL A 534 40.51 5.29 -24.52
C VAL A 534 40.72 3.85 -24.08
N LYS A 535 41.58 3.10 -24.79
CA LYS A 535 41.93 1.73 -24.44
C LYS A 535 42.50 1.63 -23.02
N GLY A 536 43.49 2.46 -22.69
CA GLY A 536 44.13 2.45 -21.37
C GLY A 536 43.16 2.80 -20.25
N MET A 537 42.24 3.74 -20.47
CA MET A 537 41.18 4.09 -19.53
C MET A 537 40.27 2.89 -19.23
N ILE A 538 39.76 2.22 -20.27
CA ILE A 538 38.86 1.07 -20.14
C ILE A 538 39.59 -0.14 -19.53
N ASP A 539 40.81 -0.42 -19.97
CA ASP A 539 41.61 -1.54 -19.43
C ASP A 539 41.90 -1.38 -17.93
N ASN A 540 42.22 -0.17 -17.48
CA ASN A 540 42.44 0.12 -16.06
C ASN A 540 41.16 -0.11 -15.25
N TYR A 541 40.00 0.29 -15.78
CA TYR A 541 38.71 0.08 -15.14
C TYR A 541 38.36 -1.40 -15.00
N LEU A 542 38.44 -2.16 -16.10
CA LEU A 542 38.15 -3.59 -16.12
C LEU A 542 39.15 -4.40 -15.28
N THR A 543 40.41 -3.95 -15.21
CA THR A 543 41.41 -4.54 -14.30
C THR A 543 40.99 -4.40 -12.84
N ASN A 544 40.45 -3.26 -12.44
CA ASN A 544 39.97 -3.05 -11.07
C ASN A 544 38.76 -3.95 -10.75
N LEU A 545 37.81 -4.09 -11.70
CA LEU A 545 36.68 -5.01 -11.56
C LEU A 545 37.12 -6.48 -11.49
N TRP A 546 38.11 -6.87 -12.30
CA TRP A 546 38.71 -8.21 -12.22
C TRP A 546 39.37 -8.45 -10.86
N ARG A 547 40.14 -7.50 -10.34
CA ARG A 547 40.75 -7.58 -9.00
C ARG A 547 39.71 -7.68 -7.88
N ALA A 548 38.55 -7.04 -8.06
CA ALA A 548 37.40 -7.14 -7.14
C ALA A 548 36.64 -8.48 -7.26
N GLY A 549 37.02 -9.36 -8.20
CA GLY A 549 36.41 -10.66 -8.41
C GLY A 549 35.14 -10.63 -9.26
N ALA A 550 34.90 -9.56 -10.03
CA ALA A 550 33.73 -9.45 -10.89
C ALA A 550 33.84 -10.27 -12.18
N LEU A 551 35.07 -10.41 -12.68
CA LEU A 551 35.40 -11.10 -13.93
C LEU A 551 36.17 -12.40 -13.64
N GLN A 552 35.92 -13.44 -14.43
CA GLN A 552 36.56 -14.75 -14.33
C GLN A 552 37.83 -14.81 -15.17
N GLY A 553 38.91 -15.31 -14.60
CA GLY A 553 40.16 -15.56 -15.33
C GLY A 553 41.35 -15.50 -14.39
N ALA A 554 42.33 -16.38 -14.60
CA ALA A 554 43.56 -16.38 -13.81
C ALA A 554 44.45 -15.14 -14.08
N LYS A 555 44.26 -14.50 -15.24
CA LYS A 555 44.96 -13.29 -15.69
C LYS A 555 43.96 -12.33 -16.34
N PRO A 556 44.24 -11.01 -16.38
CA PRO A 556 43.35 -10.03 -17.04
C PRO A 556 43.00 -10.39 -18.48
N GLU A 557 43.97 -10.88 -19.27
CA GLU A 557 43.79 -11.27 -20.68
C GLU A 557 42.79 -12.42 -20.87
N HIS A 558 42.55 -13.24 -19.85
CA HIS A 558 41.53 -14.29 -19.90
C HIS A 558 40.14 -13.77 -19.48
N ALA A 559 40.11 -12.64 -18.79
CA ALA A 559 38.93 -12.09 -18.13
C ALA A 559 38.24 -11.01 -18.97
N PHE A 560 39.01 -10.21 -19.70
CA PHE A 560 38.48 -9.22 -20.62
C PHE A 560 39.49 -8.89 -21.73
N TYR A 561 39.00 -8.24 -22.79
CA TYR A 561 39.84 -7.57 -23.76
C TYR A 561 39.21 -6.24 -24.20
N THR A 562 40.06 -5.29 -24.56
CA THR A 562 39.66 -4.05 -25.22
C THR A 562 40.46 -3.93 -26.51
N ALA A 563 39.78 -3.77 -27.64
CA ALA A 563 40.40 -3.60 -28.95
C ALA A 563 39.95 -2.28 -29.58
N VAL A 564 40.90 -1.51 -30.11
CA VAL A 564 40.64 -0.28 -30.87
C VAL A 564 41.83 0.02 -31.76
N GLY A 565 41.59 0.17 -33.06
CA GLY A 565 42.63 0.59 -34.00
C GLY A 565 42.30 0.31 -35.47
N LEU A 566 43.04 0.96 -36.36
CA LEU A 566 42.98 0.73 -37.80
C LEU A 566 43.47 -0.69 -38.14
N ASN A 567 42.70 -1.41 -38.95
CA ASN A 567 42.89 -2.84 -39.27
C ASN A 567 42.74 -3.78 -38.06
N GLN A 568 42.22 -3.29 -36.94
CA GLN A 568 41.85 -4.11 -35.78
C GLN A 568 40.33 -4.11 -35.59
N THR A 569 39.75 -2.94 -35.34
CA THR A 569 38.29 -2.74 -35.17
C THR A 569 37.71 -1.80 -36.20
N MET A 570 38.54 -1.02 -36.90
CA MET A 570 38.13 0.00 -37.87
C MET A 570 38.80 -0.22 -39.22
N THR A 571 38.07 0.13 -40.27
CA THR A 571 38.57 0.26 -41.64
C THR A 571 38.98 1.71 -41.95
N GLN A 572 39.62 1.95 -43.10
CA GLN A 572 39.89 3.33 -43.56
C GLN A 572 38.60 4.11 -43.78
N ASP A 573 37.54 3.46 -44.28
CA ASP A 573 36.24 4.10 -44.51
C ASP A 573 35.58 4.51 -43.18
N ASP A 574 35.70 3.69 -42.13
CA ASP A 574 35.21 4.06 -40.79
C ASP A 574 35.90 5.33 -40.28
N MET A 575 37.22 5.43 -40.46
CA MET A 575 37.99 6.61 -40.07
C MET A 575 37.60 7.86 -40.89
N LEU A 576 37.39 7.72 -42.19
CA LEU A 576 36.95 8.82 -43.07
C LEU A 576 35.55 9.31 -42.71
N ASN A 577 34.68 8.41 -42.23
CA ASN A 577 33.35 8.74 -41.71
C ASN A 577 33.38 9.26 -40.26
N GLY A 578 34.56 9.40 -39.65
CA GLY A 578 34.72 9.92 -38.30
C GLY A 578 34.31 8.93 -37.19
N LEU A 579 34.23 7.63 -37.50
CA LEU A 579 33.87 6.60 -36.53
C LEU A 579 35.11 6.13 -35.75
N MET A 580 34.94 5.96 -34.44
CA MET A 580 35.89 5.28 -33.56
C MET A 580 35.20 4.06 -32.95
N ILE A 581 35.56 2.85 -33.40
CA ILE A 581 34.94 1.60 -32.96
C ILE A 581 35.83 0.95 -31.89
N VAL A 582 35.29 0.83 -30.67
CA VAL A 582 35.95 0.16 -29.54
C VAL A 582 35.20 -1.13 -29.25
N GLU A 583 35.90 -2.26 -29.34
CA GLU A 583 35.35 -3.57 -29.02
C GLU A 583 35.79 -3.99 -27.61
N ILE A 584 34.83 -4.38 -26.77
CA ILE A 584 35.08 -4.78 -25.37
C ILE A 584 34.44 -6.16 -25.13
N GLY A 585 35.24 -7.14 -24.73
CA GLY A 585 34.75 -8.46 -24.32
C GLY A 585 34.97 -8.73 -22.85
N LEU A 586 34.00 -9.34 -22.17
CA LEU A 586 34.00 -9.58 -20.72
C LEU A 586 33.63 -11.03 -20.38
N ALA A 587 34.37 -11.66 -19.48
CA ALA A 587 34.06 -12.97 -18.90
C ALA A 587 33.48 -12.81 -17.49
N VAL A 588 32.18 -12.60 -17.37
CA VAL A 588 31.51 -12.30 -16.09
C VAL A 588 31.29 -13.56 -15.25
N VAL A 589 31.37 -13.42 -13.92
CA VAL A 589 31.13 -14.53 -12.99
C VAL A 589 29.69 -15.03 -13.05
N ARG A 590 29.54 -16.33 -13.29
CA ARG A 590 28.23 -17.03 -13.25
C ARG A 590 28.00 -17.67 -11.88
N PRO A 591 26.76 -17.66 -11.36
CA PRO A 591 26.44 -18.32 -10.09
C PRO A 591 26.46 -19.85 -10.23
N ALA A 592 26.86 -20.54 -9.16
CA ALA A 592 26.67 -21.98 -9.02
C ALA A 592 25.22 -22.25 -8.58
N GLU A 593 24.32 -22.48 -9.53
CA GLU A 593 22.90 -22.76 -9.27
C GLU A 593 22.66 -24.18 -8.74
N PHE A 594 23.42 -25.16 -9.24
CA PHE A 594 23.27 -26.58 -8.88
C PHE A 594 24.56 -27.12 -8.25
N ILE A 595 24.44 -27.78 -7.11
CA ILE A 595 25.53 -28.50 -6.45
C ILE A 595 25.16 -29.98 -6.41
N ILE A 596 25.94 -30.83 -7.09
CA ILE A 596 25.71 -32.27 -7.16
C ILE A 596 26.77 -32.98 -6.34
N LEU A 597 26.36 -33.56 -5.21
CA LEU A 597 27.23 -34.41 -4.39
C LEU A 597 27.13 -35.86 -4.89
N ARG A 598 28.25 -36.40 -5.37
CA ARG A 598 28.34 -37.80 -5.82
C ARG A 598 29.12 -38.60 -4.79
N PHE A 599 28.43 -39.51 -4.10
CA PHE A 599 29.05 -40.41 -3.14
C PHE A 599 29.39 -41.74 -3.83
N SER A 600 30.61 -42.22 -3.64
CA SER A 600 31.03 -43.57 -4.03
C SER A 600 31.57 -44.31 -2.81
N HIS A 601 31.20 -45.58 -2.68
CA HIS A 601 31.78 -46.45 -1.67
C HIS A 601 33.17 -46.87 -2.15
N LYS A 602 34.23 -46.42 -1.46
CA LYS A 602 35.61 -46.79 -1.77
C LYS A 602 36.01 -47.99 -0.91
N LEU A 603 36.29 -49.12 -1.55
CA LEU A 603 36.87 -50.29 -0.88
C LEU A 603 38.28 -49.93 -0.37
N ALA A 604 38.60 -50.39 0.84
CA ALA A 604 39.94 -50.25 1.40
C ALA A 604 40.93 -51.01 0.51
N VAL A 605 42.00 -50.33 0.11
CA VAL A 605 43.13 -50.99 -0.55
C VAL A 605 44.08 -51.38 0.57
N SER A 606 44.17 -52.68 0.86
CA SER A 606 45.10 -53.25 1.85
C SER A 606 46.53 -53.23 1.33
#